data_AF-A0A943XY59-F1
#
_entry.id   AF-A0A943XY59-F1
#
_cell.length_a   1.000
_cell.length_b   1.000
_cell.length_c   1.000
_cell.angle_alpha   90.00
_cell.angle_beta   90.00
_cell.angle_gamma   90.00
#
_symmetry.space_group_name_H-M   'P 1'
#
loop_
_entity.id
_entity.type
_entity.pdbx_description
1 polymer ?
#
loop_
_entity_poly.entity_id
_entity_poly.type
_entity_poly.pdbx_seq_one_letter_code
_entity_poly.pdbx_strand_id
1 'polypeptide(L)'
;MNRLFTSESVTEGHPDKMADQISDAILDAILREDPYARVACETLVKTGAVVLAGEITTTANVDFEAIVRQTVNGIGYHHSDLGFDGSTCAVINMIGKQSPEIAQGVDRQKPEDQGAGDQGLMFGYASRETDV
;
A
#
# COMPACT_ATOMS: atom_id res chain seq x y z
N MET A 1 -21.56 -31.56 -18.03
CA MET A 1 -21.95 -30.98 -16.74
C MET A 1 -21.76 -29.48 -16.84
N ASN A 2 -22.80 -28.69 -16.54
CA ASN A 2 -22.67 -27.24 -16.46
C ASN A 2 -22.43 -26.86 -14.99
N ARG A 3 -21.46 -25.98 -14.73
CA ARG A 3 -21.14 -25.47 -13.39
C ARG A 3 -21.24 -23.95 -13.41
N LEU A 4 -21.79 -23.37 -12.34
CA LEU A 4 -21.80 -21.93 -12.12
C LEU A 4 -20.56 -21.53 -11.31
N PHE A 5 -19.92 -20.45 -11.73
CA PHE A 5 -18.79 -19.82 -11.06
C PHE A 5 -19.02 -18.31 -11.04
N THR A 6 -18.69 -17.66 -9.93
CA THR A 6 -18.90 -16.22 -9.73
C THR A 6 -17.64 -15.61 -9.15
N SER A 7 -17.35 -14.38 -9.56
CA SER A 7 -16.31 -13.51 -9.01
C SER A 7 -16.89 -12.10 -8.87
N GLU A 8 -16.27 -11.28 -8.04
CA GLU A 8 -16.69 -9.90 -7.77
C GLU A 8 -15.50 -8.93 -7.89
N SER A 9 -15.82 -7.65 -7.99
CA SER A 9 -14.85 -6.56 -7.99
C SER A 9 -15.46 -5.34 -7.32
N VAL A 10 -14.60 -4.44 -6.88
CA VAL A 10 -14.99 -3.18 -6.24
C VAL A 10 -14.26 -2.03 -6.93
N THR A 11 -14.81 -0.82 -6.80
CA THR A 11 -14.21 0.38 -7.40
C THR A 11 -13.02 0.87 -6.57
N GLU A 12 -12.22 1.76 -7.15
CA GLU A 12 -11.15 2.49 -6.46
C GLU A 12 -11.62 3.26 -5.23
N GLY A 13 -12.91 3.62 -5.18
CA GLY A 13 -13.52 4.31 -4.04
C GLY A 13 -13.90 3.40 -2.87
N HIS A 14 -13.85 2.08 -3.03
CA HIS A 14 -14.07 1.17 -1.92
C HIS A 14 -13.02 1.44 -0.81
N PRO A 15 -13.39 1.53 0.48
CA PRO A 15 -12.45 1.93 1.53
C PRO A 15 -11.21 1.04 1.61
N ASP A 16 -11.36 -0.26 1.40
CA ASP A 16 -10.20 -1.17 1.35
C ASP A 16 -9.30 -0.89 0.14
N LYS A 17 -9.87 -0.57 -1.03
CA LYS A 17 -9.07 -0.20 -2.21
C LYS A 17 -8.46 1.19 -2.12
N MET A 18 -9.09 2.10 -1.39
CA MET A 18 -8.48 3.37 -1.03
C MET A 18 -7.28 3.15 -0.11
N ALA A 19 -7.38 2.26 0.88
CA ALA A 19 -6.25 1.91 1.73
C ALA A 19 -5.08 1.32 0.93
N ASP A 20 -5.36 0.36 0.03
CA ASP A 20 -4.37 -0.21 -0.90
C ASP A 20 -3.65 0.90 -1.70
N GLN A 21 -4.42 1.79 -2.34
CA GLN A 21 -3.87 2.89 -3.15
C GLN A 21 -3.04 3.89 -2.34
N ILE A 22 -3.43 4.19 -1.10
CA ILE A 22 -2.64 5.08 -0.21
C ILE A 22 -1.31 4.43 0.14
N SER A 23 -1.33 3.15 0.53
CA SER A 23 -0.12 2.39 0.85
C SER A 23 0.84 2.33 -0.35
N ASP A 24 0.33 2.05 -1.55
CA ASP A 24 1.14 2.00 -2.78
C ASP A 24 1.63 3.39 -3.21
N ALA A 25 0.84 4.45 -3.03
CA ALA A 25 1.28 5.82 -3.33
C ALA A 25 2.47 6.25 -2.45
N ILE A 26 2.47 5.82 -1.18
CA ILE A 26 3.59 6.03 -0.27
C ILE A 26 4.81 5.22 -0.71
N LEU A 27 4.63 3.94 -1.05
CA LEU A 27 5.68 3.09 -1.61
C LEU A 27 6.33 3.74 -2.84
N ASP A 28 5.52 4.18 -3.81
CA ASP A 28 5.98 4.80 -5.04
C ASP A 28 6.74 6.10 -4.79
N ALA A 29 6.26 6.93 -3.87
CA ALA A 29 6.94 8.17 -3.51
C ALA A 29 8.33 7.90 -2.92
N ILE A 30 8.43 6.90 -2.05
CA ILE A 30 9.69 6.50 -1.44
C ILE A 30 10.64 5.90 -2.48
N LEU A 31 10.19 4.93 -3.28
CA LEU A 31 11.03 4.24 -4.27
C LEU A 31 11.53 5.16 -5.39
N ARG A 32 10.83 6.28 -5.64
CA ARG A 32 11.28 7.31 -6.58
C ARG A 32 12.55 8.03 -6.12
N GLU A 33 12.73 8.20 -4.81
CA GLU A 33 13.90 8.85 -4.22
C GLU A 33 14.96 7.83 -3.76
N ASP A 34 14.51 6.69 -3.25
CA ASP A 34 15.34 5.62 -2.69
C ASP A 34 14.88 4.25 -3.22
N PRO A 35 15.44 3.80 -4.36
CA PRO A 35 15.09 2.50 -4.97
C PRO A 35 15.42 1.27 -4.10
N TYR A 36 16.21 1.45 -3.03
CA TYR A 36 16.62 0.37 -2.12
C TYR A 36 15.86 0.41 -0.79
N ALA A 37 14.88 1.31 -0.65
CA ALA A 37 14.06 1.40 0.53
C ALA A 37 13.34 0.09 0.84
N ARG A 38 13.10 -0.16 2.13
CA ARG A 38 12.21 -1.21 2.62
C ARG A 38 10.95 -0.55 3.14
N VAL A 39 9.81 -0.91 2.57
CA VAL A 39 8.52 -0.28 2.87
C VAL A 39 7.51 -1.38 3.16
N ALA A 40 7.01 -1.40 4.40
CA ALA A 40 5.82 -2.12 4.81
C ALA A 40 4.84 -1.07 5.35
N CYS A 41 4.05 -0.46 4.45
CA CYS A 41 3.12 0.60 4.80
C CYS A 41 1.69 0.07 4.82
N GLU A 42 1.08 0.10 6.00
CA GLU A 42 -0.30 -0.33 6.22
C GLU A 42 -1.19 0.90 6.37
N THR A 43 -2.38 0.85 5.76
CA THR A 43 -3.34 1.94 5.81
C THR A 43 -4.68 1.44 6.36
N LEU A 44 -5.21 2.13 7.37
CA LEU A 44 -6.58 1.97 7.83
C LEU A 44 -7.39 3.23 7.52
N VAL A 45 -8.51 3.06 6.84
CA VAL A 45 -9.43 4.16 6.50
C VAL A 45 -10.75 3.99 7.27
N LYS A 46 -11.17 5.05 7.97
CA LYS A 46 -12.50 5.12 8.59
C LYS A 46 -13.01 6.55 8.62
N THR A 47 -14.31 6.77 8.81
CA THR A 47 -14.95 8.09 8.81
C THR A 47 -14.11 9.17 9.53
N GLY A 48 -13.63 10.13 8.75
CA GLY A 48 -12.86 11.27 9.23
C GLY A 48 -11.38 11.03 9.51
N ALA A 49 -10.84 9.83 9.27
CA ALA A 49 -9.44 9.52 9.55
C ALA A 49 -8.81 8.52 8.57
N VAL A 50 -7.53 8.77 8.26
CA VAL A 50 -6.58 7.80 7.69
C VAL A 50 -5.50 7.55 8.73
N VAL A 51 -5.24 6.28 9.03
CA VAL A 51 -4.15 5.87 9.93
C VAL A 51 -3.12 5.13 9.10
N LEU A 52 -1.88 5.62 9.14
CA LEU A 52 -0.71 4.95 8.55
C LEU A 52 0.04 4.20 9.65
N ALA A 53 0.40 2.95 9.40
CA ALA A 53 1.14 2.09 10.30
C ALA A 53 2.14 1.20 9.55
N GLY A 54 2.96 0.45 10.28
CA GLY A 54 3.99 -0.43 9.72
C GLY A 54 5.40 0.13 9.83
N GLU A 55 6.32 -0.40 9.04
CA GLU A 55 7.74 -0.12 9.13
C GLU A 55 8.36 0.34 7.82
N ILE A 56 9.09 1.44 7.87
CA ILE A 56 9.78 2.01 6.71
C ILE A 56 11.26 2.25 7.06
N THR A 57 12.14 1.76 6.19
CA THR A 57 13.58 2.06 6.20
C THR A 57 13.93 2.69 4.87
N THR A 58 14.21 3.99 4.87
CA THR A 58 14.56 4.74 3.66
C THR A 58 15.41 5.98 3.99
N THR A 59 16.09 6.49 2.97
CA THR A 59 16.71 7.82 2.96
C THR A 59 15.86 8.90 2.29
N ALA A 60 14.73 8.52 1.67
CA ALA A 60 13.77 9.43 1.06
C ALA A 60 13.15 10.39 2.09
N ASN A 61 12.83 11.61 1.66
CA ASN A 61 12.17 12.60 2.50
C ASN A 61 10.78 12.92 1.94
N VAL A 62 9.82 12.06 2.27
CA VAL A 62 8.45 12.14 1.76
C VAL A 62 7.49 12.79 2.74
N ASP A 63 6.57 13.59 2.22
CA ASP A 63 5.44 14.14 2.99
C ASP A 63 4.25 13.16 2.92
N PHE A 64 4.16 12.30 3.94
CA PHE A 64 3.10 11.30 4.04
C PHE A 64 1.70 11.92 4.06
N GLU A 65 1.52 13.05 4.73
CA GLU A 65 0.22 13.69 4.82
C GLU A 65 -0.20 14.22 3.45
N ALA A 66 0.69 14.91 2.74
CA ALA A 66 0.40 15.41 1.41
C ALA A 66 0.03 14.27 0.45
N ILE A 67 0.75 13.14 0.49
CA ILE A 67 0.47 11.96 -0.35
C ILE A 67 -0.92 11.40 -0.04
N VAL A 68 -1.25 11.16 1.24
CA VAL A 68 -2.57 10.66 1.65
C VAL A 68 -3.68 11.57 1.09
N ARG A 69 -3.57 12.88 1.30
CA ARG A 69 -4.59 13.83 0.86
C ARG A 69 -4.74 13.86 -0.67
N GLN A 70 -3.62 13.84 -1.39
CA GLN A 70 -3.61 13.81 -2.86
C GLN A 70 -4.26 12.54 -3.40
N THR A 71 -3.93 11.38 -2.84
CA THR A 71 -4.52 10.09 -3.25
C THR A 71 -6.02 10.07 -3.00
N VAL A 72 -6.46 10.44 -1.80
CA VAL A 72 -7.89 10.46 -1.43
C VAL A 72 -8.68 11.42 -2.33
N ASN A 73 -8.16 12.63 -2.57
CA ASN A 73 -8.80 13.60 -3.44
C ASN A 73 -8.81 13.14 -4.91
N GLY A 74 -7.75 12.46 -5.36
CA GLY A 74 -7.63 11.89 -6.70
C GLY A 74 -8.65 10.78 -6.98
N ILE A 75 -8.96 9.96 -5.97
CA ILE A 75 -10.05 8.96 -6.01
C ILE A 75 -11.44 9.63 -6.09
N GLY A 76 -11.54 10.88 -5.64
CA GLY A 76 -12.76 11.69 -5.71
C GLY A 76 -13.41 12.00 -4.37
N TYR A 77 -12.82 11.64 -3.23
CA TYR A 77 -13.32 12.02 -1.90
C TYR A 77 -12.79 13.39 -1.47
N HIS A 78 -13.28 14.46 -2.10
CA HIS A 78 -12.79 15.82 -1.95
C HIS A 78 -13.82 16.80 -1.33
N HIS A 79 -14.93 16.27 -0.79
CA HIS A 79 -15.96 17.06 -0.15
C HIS A 79 -16.69 16.25 0.92
N SER A 80 -16.94 16.83 2.09
CA SER A 80 -17.53 16.14 3.24
C SER A 80 -18.92 15.52 2.98
N ASP A 81 -19.69 16.05 2.03
CA ASP A 81 -21.00 15.47 1.63
C ASP A 81 -20.88 14.07 0.99
N LEU A 82 -19.68 13.67 0.57
CA LEU A 82 -19.40 12.33 0.02
C LEU A 82 -19.20 11.28 1.12
N GLY A 83 -19.29 11.66 2.39
CA GLY A 83 -19.06 10.81 3.55
C GLY A 83 -17.58 10.65 3.93
N PHE A 84 -16.67 11.20 3.12
CA PHE A 84 -15.23 11.30 3.39
C PHE A 84 -14.63 12.47 2.59
N ASP A 85 -13.60 13.10 3.13
CA ASP A 85 -12.98 14.30 2.54
C ASP A 85 -11.48 14.32 2.85
N GLY A 86 -10.66 14.14 1.81
CA GLY A 86 -9.20 14.15 1.90
C GLY A 86 -8.62 15.48 2.35
N SER A 87 -9.37 16.58 2.22
CA SER A 87 -8.92 17.91 2.65
C SER A 87 -9.13 18.14 4.14
N THR A 88 -10.05 17.41 4.78
CA THR A 88 -10.41 17.62 6.19
C THR A 88 -10.21 16.40 7.08
N CYS A 89 -9.96 15.21 6.51
CA CYS A 89 -9.70 14.02 7.31
C CYS A 89 -8.43 14.18 8.16
N ALA A 90 -8.46 13.57 9.35
CA ALA A 90 -7.27 13.40 10.16
C ALA A 90 -6.31 12.43 9.46
N VAL A 91 -5.01 12.73 9.48
CA VAL A 91 -3.96 11.80 9.05
C VAL A 91 -3.13 11.49 10.28
N ILE A 92 -3.16 10.23 10.71
CA ILE A 92 -2.45 9.75 11.90
C ILE A 92 -1.30 8.89 11.42
N ASN A 93 -0.07 9.40 11.58
CA ASN A 93 1.13 8.68 11.20
C ASN A 93 1.72 7.92 12.40
N MET A 94 1.72 6.59 12.30
CA MET A 94 2.30 5.66 13.29
C MET A 94 3.41 4.80 12.68
N ILE A 95 4.06 5.25 11.59
CA ILE A 95 5.14 4.53 10.93
C ILE A 95 6.38 4.47 11.83
N GLY A 96 6.91 3.25 12.00
CA GLY A 96 8.17 2.96 12.68
C GLY A 96 9.32 2.66 11.73
N LYS A 97 10.50 2.38 12.29
CA LYS A 97 11.64 1.83 11.54
C LYS A 97 11.57 0.31 11.53
N GLN A 98 12.04 -0.32 10.45
CA GLN A 98 12.13 -1.78 10.38
C GLN A 98 13.02 -2.35 11.49
N SER A 99 12.63 -3.51 12.03
CA SER A 99 13.46 -4.23 13.00
C SER A 99 14.82 -4.62 12.40
N PRO A 100 15.95 -4.33 13.07
CA PRO A 100 17.28 -4.78 12.64
C PRO A 100 17.39 -6.30 12.51
N GLU A 101 16.60 -7.05 13.28
CA GLU A 101 16.59 -8.52 13.30
C GLU A 101 15.98 -9.12 12.03
N ILE A 102 15.06 -8.39 11.39
CA ILE A 102 14.51 -8.75 10.07
C ILE A 102 15.53 -8.38 8.99
N ALA A 103 16.13 -7.20 9.07
CA ALA A 103 17.11 -6.73 8.09
C ALA A 103 18.31 -7.68 7.95
N GLN A 104 18.88 -8.20 9.06
CA GLN A 104 19.97 -9.18 9.01
C GLN A 104 19.57 -10.51 8.34
N GLY A 105 18.30 -10.90 8.43
CA GLY A 105 17.80 -12.14 7.84
C GLY A 105 17.66 -12.03 6.33
N VAL A 106 17.39 -10.82 5.86
CA VAL A 106 17.02 -10.49 4.49
C VAL A 106 18.26 -10.03 3.70
N ASP A 107 19.01 -9.05 4.20
CA ASP A 107 20.08 -8.38 3.47
C ASP A 107 21.30 -9.27 3.22
N ARG A 108 21.77 -9.29 1.97
CA ARG A 108 22.96 -10.01 1.52
C ARG A 108 23.81 -9.13 0.61
N GLN A 109 25.10 -9.45 0.52
CA GLN A 109 26.03 -8.70 -0.34
C GLN A 109 25.72 -8.86 -1.83
N LYS A 110 25.15 -10.00 -2.22
CA LYS A 110 24.79 -10.33 -3.59
C LYS A 110 23.28 -10.43 -3.72
N PRO A 111 22.66 -9.80 -4.72
CA PRO A 111 21.22 -9.86 -4.94
C PRO A 111 20.67 -11.29 -5.06
N GLU A 112 21.42 -12.20 -5.68
CA GLU A 112 21.02 -13.60 -5.85
C GLU A 112 20.99 -14.42 -4.55
N ASP A 113 21.66 -13.95 -3.50
CA ASP A 113 21.71 -14.63 -2.20
C ASP A 113 20.59 -14.15 -1.26
N GLN A 114 19.87 -13.09 -1.65
CA GLN A 114 18.86 -12.41 -0.85
C GLN A 114 17.78 -13.39 -0.36
N GLY A 115 17.57 -13.42 0.96
CA GLY A 115 16.50 -14.22 1.57
C GLY A 115 15.12 -13.63 1.32
N ALA A 116 14.09 -14.46 1.41
CA ALA A 116 12.71 -13.98 1.43
C ALA A 116 12.48 -13.07 2.66
N GLY A 117 11.66 -12.03 2.50
CA GLY A 117 11.31 -11.11 3.58
C GLY A 117 10.51 -11.76 4.71
N ASP A 118 9.74 -12.79 4.36
CA ASP A 118 8.99 -13.64 5.29
C ASP A 118 8.76 -15.02 4.66
N GLN A 119 8.30 -15.98 5.45
CA GLN A 119 7.78 -17.26 4.96
C GLN A 119 6.45 -17.05 4.21
N GLY A 120 6.20 -17.83 3.15
CA GLY A 120 4.96 -17.71 2.41
C GLY A 120 4.75 -18.78 1.34
N LEU A 121 3.55 -18.76 0.76
CA LEU A 121 3.14 -19.63 -0.35
C LEU A 121 2.45 -18.76 -1.40
N MET A 122 2.88 -18.88 -2.66
CA MET A 122 2.37 -18.09 -3.77
C MET A 122 1.82 -19.00 -4.86
N PHE A 123 0.68 -18.62 -5.47
CA PHE A 123 0.06 -19.32 -6.58
C PHE A 123 -0.05 -18.38 -7.78
N GLY A 124 0.31 -18.86 -8.97
CA GLY A 124 0.08 -18.16 -10.24
C GLY A 124 -1.00 -18.87 -11.07
N TYR A 125 -1.84 -18.11 -11.77
CA TYR A 125 -2.90 -18.63 -12.64
C TYR A 125 -2.93 -17.90 -13.98
N ALA A 126 -3.18 -18.63 -15.06
CA ALA A 126 -3.41 -18.08 -16.40
C ALA A 126 -4.40 -18.96 -17.17
N SER A 127 -5.22 -18.33 -18.01
CA SER A 127 -6.20 -19.00 -18.88
C SER A 127 -6.29 -18.27 -20.22
N ARG A 128 -6.69 -18.98 -21.28
CA ARG A 128 -6.94 -18.41 -22.62
C ARG A 128 -8.39 -17.96 -22.81
N GLU A 129 -9.15 -17.85 -21.74
CA GLU A 129 -10.56 -17.43 -21.78
C GLU A 129 -10.73 -15.96 -22.15
N THR A 130 -9.69 -15.14 -22.01
CA THR A 130 -9.65 -13.73 -22.40
C THR A 130 -8.33 -13.41 -23.13
N ASP A 131 -8.34 -12.38 -23.98
CA ASP A 131 -7.15 -11.86 -24.64
C ASP A 131 -6.19 -11.18 -23.64
N VAL A 132 -4.96 -10.92 -24.09
CA VAL A 132 -3.90 -10.21 -23.35
C VAL A 132 -3.80 -8.74 -23.73
#